data_AF-A0A2V8KQT1-F1
#
_entry.id   AF-A0A2V8KQT1-F1
#
_cell.length_a   1.000
_cell.length_b   1.000
_cell.length_c   1.000
_cell.angle_alpha   90.00
_cell.angle_beta   90.00
_cell.angle_gamma   90.00
#
_symmetry.space_group_name_H-M   'P 1'
#
loop_
_entity.id
_entity.type
_entity.pdbx_description
1 polymer ?
#
loop_
_entity_poly.entity_id
_entity_poly.type
_entity_poly.pdbx_seq_one_letter_code
_entity_poly.pdbx_strand_id
1 'polypeptide(L)'
;MQRETEMLFESVVLEDRSALTLLNADYTFMNERLAKHYGVPGIYGDQLRRVPVKDEYRKGLLGQASILTLTSNDDRTSPVTRGKYVLTNILGTPPPPPPPNVPPLNELSGKVLTMRERMLEHRANTVCANCHRLMDPIGLSLENFDAIGRYRTTDGGAPIDAHDTLYNGAKVDGPVSLRNVILSHPDQFVRTMTEMLLTYALGQGLETYDMPVVRSIVRDAAGKNYKFSSLVLGIVKSAPFQMRAKKFEEVQTSAIDKIEK
;
A
#
# COMPACT_ATOMS: atom_id res chain seq x y z
N MET A 1 -8.37 -6.19 -12.36
CA MET A 1 -7.94 -5.77 -11.02
C MET A 1 -6.67 -4.96 -11.11
N GLN A 2 -5.51 -5.50 -11.51
CA GLN A 2 -4.27 -4.69 -11.63
C GLN A 2 -4.44 -3.40 -12.44
N ARG A 3 -5.07 -3.48 -13.63
CA ARG A 3 -5.30 -2.31 -14.48
C ARG A 3 -6.17 -1.21 -13.85
N GLU A 4 -7.04 -1.55 -12.89
CA GLU A 4 -7.79 -0.55 -12.10
C GLU A 4 -6.83 0.32 -11.28
N THR A 5 -5.87 -0.31 -10.59
CA THR A 5 -4.84 0.37 -9.80
C THR A 5 -3.95 1.24 -10.67
N GLU A 6 -3.49 0.70 -11.80
CA GLU A 6 -2.66 1.42 -12.76
C GLU A 6 -3.38 2.65 -13.29
N MET A 7 -4.65 2.53 -13.70
CA MET A 7 -5.42 3.67 -14.22
C MET A 7 -5.75 4.70 -13.12
N LEU A 8 -5.95 4.28 -11.87
CA LEU A 8 -6.06 5.22 -10.75
C LEU A 8 -4.76 6.02 -10.60
N PHE A 9 -3.61 5.35 -10.56
CA PHE A 9 -2.32 6.02 -10.48
C PHE A 9 -2.07 6.94 -11.67
N GLU A 10 -2.28 6.45 -12.89
CA GLU A 10 -2.19 7.21 -14.14
C GLU A 10 -3.05 8.48 -14.08
N SER A 11 -4.28 8.38 -13.58
CA SER A 11 -5.13 9.56 -13.42
C SER A 11 -4.61 10.59 -12.43
N VAL A 12 -3.94 10.16 -11.35
CA VAL A 12 -3.34 11.09 -10.39
C VAL A 12 -2.16 11.82 -11.01
N VAL A 13 -1.34 11.10 -11.79
CA VAL A 13 -0.18 11.64 -12.48
C VAL A 13 -0.57 12.59 -13.61
N LEU A 14 -1.39 12.12 -14.56
CA LEU A 14 -1.73 12.87 -15.78
C LEU A 14 -2.62 14.08 -15.52
N GLU A 15 -3.47 14.02 -14.50
CA GLU A 15 -4.38 15.12 -14.15
C GLU A 15 -3.83 16.01 -13.03
N ASP A 16 -2.56 15.83 -12.64
CA ASP A 16 -1.89 16.58 -11.58
C ASP A 16 -2.72 16.66 -10.28
N ARG A 17 -3.31 15.53 -9.88
CA ARG A 17 -4.13 15.45 -8.66
C ARG A 17 -3.23 15.43 -7.44
N SER A 18 -3.83 15.70 -6.28
CA SER A 18 -3.17 15.44 -5.01
C SER A 18 -2.78 13.97 -4.91
N ALA A 19 -1.57 13.67 -4.45
CA ALA A 19 -1.13 12.32 -4.13
C ALA A 19 -2.11 11.60 -3.19
N LEU A 20 -2.77 12.33 -2.29
CA LEU A 20 -3.77 11.82 -1.36
C LEU A 20 -4.99 11.19 -2.05
N THR A 21 -5.23 11.52 -3.32
CA THR A 21 -6.26 10.89 -4.16
C THR A 21 -6.07 9.38 -4.24
N LEU A 22 -4.83 8.88 -4.18
CA LEU A 22 -4.59 7.44 -4.13
C LEU A 22 -5.21 6.78 -2.89
N LEU A 23 -5.39 7.50 -1.79
CA LEU A 23 -6.02 6.98 -0.58
C LEU A 23 -7.53 7.22 -0.55
N ASN A 24 -8.04 8.29 -1.16
CA ASN A 24 -9.41 8.75 -0.94
C ASN A 24 -10.24 9.00 -2.21
N ALA A 25 -9.77 8.58 -3.39
CA ALA A 25 -10.50 8.75 -4.64
C ALA A 25 -11.96 8.31 -4.52
N ASP A 26 -12.87 9.21 -4.89
CA ASP A 26 -14.30 8.99 -5.01
C ASP A 26 -14.70 8.40 -6.38
N TYR A 27 -13.71 7.90 -7.12
CA TYR A 27 -13.88 7.20 -8.38
C TYR A 27 -12.90 6.02 -8.45
N THR A 28 -13.21 5.07 -9.33
CA THR A 28 -12.30 4.00 -9.73
C THR A 28 -12.46 3.69 -11.22
N PHE A 29 -11.66 2.76 -11.74
CA PHE A 29 -11.75 2.30 -13.13
C PHE A 29 -12.26 0.87 -13.17
N MET A 30 -13.44 0.67 -13.74
CA MET A 30 -14.05 -0.66 -13.81
C MET A 30 -14.68 -0.96 -15.17
N ASN A 31 -14.65 -2.23 -15.52
CA ASN A 31 -15.37 -2.83 -16.64
C ASN A 31 -16.44 -3.78 -16.08
N GLU A 32 -17.21 -4.43 -16.94
CA GLU A 32 -18.31 -5.30 -16.49
C GLU A 32 -17.86 -6.41 -15.55
N ARG A 33 -16.73 -7.07 -15.85
CA ARG A 33 -16.21 -8.16 -15.00
C ARG A 33 -15.87 -7.67 -13.60
N LEU A 34 -15.21 -6.52 -13.49
CA LEU A 34 -14.85 -5.94 -12.19
C LEU A 34 -16.07 -5.38 -11.46
N ALA A 35 -17.00 -4.77 -12.19
CA ALA A 35 -18.27 -4.28 -11.65
C ALA A 35 -19.08 -5.43 -11.02
N LYS A 36 -19.21 -6.57 -11.71
CA LYS A 36 -19.83 -7.80 -11.16
C LYS A 36 -19.10 -8.28 -9.90
N HIS A 37 -17.76 -8.26 -9.90
CA HIS A 37 -16.98 -8.64 -8.72
C HIS A 37 -17.20 -7.72 -7.53
N TYR A 38 -17.43 -6.43 -7.76
CA TYR A 38 -17.72 -5.44 -6.73
C TYR A 38 -19.21 -5.29 -6.39
N GLY A 39 -20.11 -5.96 -7.11
CA GLY A 39 -21.56 -5.81 -6.93
C GLY A 39 -22.11 -4.48 -7.46
N VAL A 40 -21.42 -3.82 -8.39
CA VAL A 40 -21.83 -2.55 -8.98
C VAL A 40 -22.67 -2.81 -10.24
N PRO A 41 -23.97 -2.48 -10.26
CA PRO A 41 -24.82 -2.69 -11.43
C PRO A 41 -24.63 -1.62 -12.51
N GLY A 42 -25.13 -1.88 -13.73
CA GLY A 42 -25.24 -0.87 -14.79
C GLY A 42 -23.97 -0.62 -15.59
N ILE A 43 -22.97 -1.49 -15.52
CA ILE A 43 -21.70 -1.37 -16.25
C ILE A 43 -21.54 -2.58 -17.17
N TYR A 44 -21.38 -2.31 -18.46
CA TYR A 44 -21.37 -3.31 -19.52
C TYR A 44 -20.14 -3.16 -20.42
N GLY A 45 -19.62 -4.28 -20.90
CA GLY A 45 -18.46 -4.34 -21.80
C GLY A 45 -17.12 -4.48 -21.09
N ASP A 46 -16.08 -4.72 -21.89
CA ASP A 46 -14.72 -5.07 -21.47
C ASP A 46 -13.83 -3.86 -21.13
N GLN A 47 -14.17 -2.69 -21.67
CA GLN A 47 -13.41 -1.46 -21.49
C GLN A 47 -13.55 -0.89 -20.07
N LEU A 48 -12.40 -0.65 -19.43
CA LEU A 48 -12.31 0.08 -18.17
C LEU A 48 -12.68 1.55 -18.39
N ARG A 49 -13.52 2.08 -17.52
CA ARG A 49 -13.92 3.49 -17.53
C ARG A 49 -13.95 4.04 -16.11
N ARG A 50 -13.78 5.36 -15.99
CA ARG A 50 -13.91 6.06 -14.71
C ARG A 50 -15.38 5.97 -14.26
N VAL A 51 -15.58 5.48 -13.04
CA VAL A 51 -16.90 5.29 -12.42
C VAL A 51 -16.87 5.86 -11.01
N PRO A 52 -17.89 6.64 -10.59
CA PRO A 52 -17.99 7.11 -9.22
C PRO A 52 -18.11 5.95 -8.22
N VAL A 53 -17.37 6.02 -7.13
CA VAL A 53 -17.43 5.07 -6.02
C VAL A 53 -18.44 5.59 -4.99
N LYS A 54 -19.59 4.91 -4.90
CA LYS A 54 -20.64 5.21 -3.91
C LYS A 54 -20.35 4.62 -2.54
N ASP A 55 -19.71 3.47 -2.51
CA ASP A 55 -19.39 2.76 -1.29
C ASP A 55 -18.13 3.34 -0.64
N GLU A 56 -18.28 3.93 0.55
CA GLU A 56 -17.14 4.56 1.24
C GLU A 56 -15.97 3.60 1.45
N TYR A 57 -16.21 2.31 1.68
CA TYR A 57 -15.15 1.32 1.90
C TYR A 57 -14.32 1.02 0.63
N ARG A 58 -14.82 1.35 -0.56
CA ARG A 58 -14.15 1.10 -1.86
C ARG A 58 -13.21 2.22 -2.31
N LYS A 59 -13.18 3.36 -1.61
CA LYS A 59 -12.37 4.52 -2.03
C LYS A 59 -10.87 4.24 -1.92
N GLY A 60 -10.13 4.68 -2.95
CA GLY A 60 -8.67 4.59 -3.01
C GLY A 60 -8.11 3.17 -2.98
N LEU A 61 -6.79 3.07 -2.82
CA LEU A 61 -6.01 1.83 -2.91
C LEU A 61 -6.46 0.76 -1.89
N LEU A 62 -6.84 1.15 -0.68
CA LEU A 62 -7.26 0.21 0.37
C LEU A 62 -8.58 -0.50 0.05
N GLY A 63 -9.38 0.05 -0.86
CA GLY A 63 -10.63 -0.53 -1.33
C GLY A 63 -10.49 -1.42 -2.57
N GLN A 64 -9.32 -1.48 -3.21
CA GLN A 64 -9.14 -2.20 -4.48
C GLN A 64 -8.83 -3.68 -4.27
N ALA A 65 -9.49 -4.54 -5.04
CA ALA A 65 -9.28 -5.99 -4.95
C ALA A 65 -7.86 -6.41 -5.34
N SER A 66 -7.17 -5.69 -6.22
CA SER A 66 -5.76 -5.98 -6.54
C SER A 66 -4.87 -5.99 -5.31
N ILE A 67 -4.99 -4.97 -4.45
CA ILE A 67 -4.21 -4.84 -3.21
C ILE A 67 -4.69 -5.88 -2.18
N LEU A 68 -6.00 -6.03 -2.03
CA LEU A 68 -6.59 -6.96 -1.06
C LEU A 68 -6.23 -8.42 -1.38
N THR A 69 -6.19 -8.79 -2.66
CA THR A 69 -5.73 -10.11 -3.13
C THR A 69 -4.24 -10.29 -3.00
N LEU A 70 -3.43 -9.30 -3.40
CA LEU A 70 -1.98 -9.34 -3.27
C LEU A 70 -1.53 -9.56 -1.81
N THR A 71 -2.36 -9.12 -0.85
CA THR A 71 -2.08 -9.18 0.59
C THR A 71 -2.84 -10.29 1.31
N SER A 72 -3.41 -11.24 0.58
CA SER A 72 -4.08 -12.44 1.11
C SER A 72 -3.33 -13.71 0.72
N ASN A 73 -3.72 -14.84 1.31
CA ASN A 73 -3.27 -16.17 0.90
C ASN A 73 -4.29 -16.76 -0.09
N ASP A 74 -3.95 -17.91 -0.69
CA ASP A 74 -4.79 -18.57 -1.69
C ASP A 74 -6.19 -18.94 -1.18
N ASP A 75 -6.30 -19.35 0.09
CA ASP A 75 -7.52 -19.85 0.72
C ASP A 75 -8.18 -18.88 1.70
N ARG A 76 -7.48 -17.79 2.11
CA ARG A 76 -7.91 -16.92 3.21
C ARG A 76 -7.27 -15.54 3.20
N THR A 77 -7.86 -14.63 3.96
CA THR A 77 -7.25 -13.32 4.26
C THR A 77 -6.00 -13.47 5.13
N SER A 78 -5.13 -12.46 5.09
CA SER A 78 -3.97 -12.37 5.99
C SER A 78 -3.90 -10.97 6.62
N PRO A 79 -4.43 -10.79 7.83
CA PRO A 79 -4.32 -9.51 8.56
C PRO A 79 -2.86 -9.06 8.71
N VAL A 80 -1.94 -9.99 8.96
CA VAL A 80 -0.51 -9.72 9.07
C VAL A 80 0.05 -9.13 7.77
N THR A 81 -0.24 -9.77 6.64
CA THR A 81 0.28 -9.34 5.32
C THR A 81 -0.36 -8.01 4.90
N ARG A 82 -1.66 -7.81 5.15
CA ARG A 82 -2.36 -6.54 4.91
C ARG A 82 -1.76 -5.40 5.75
N GLY A 83 -1.62 -5.62 7.05
CA GLY A 83 -1.02 -4.65 7.96
C GLY A 83 0.41 -4.30 7.56
N LYS A 84 1.23 -5.31 7.25
CA LYS A 84 2.59 -5.12 6.72
C LYS A 84 2.59 -4.28 5.44
N TYR A 85 1.70 -4.57 4.49
CA TYR A 85 1.61 -3.80 3.24
C TYR A 85 1.35 -2.31 3.51
N VAL A 86 0.40 -1.99 4.40
CA VAL A 86 0.09 -0.60 4.77
C VAL A 86 1.27 0.04 5.48
N LEU A 87 1.88 -0.64 6.46
CA LEU A 87 3.05 -0.13 7.18
C LEU A 87 4.23 0.17 6.24
N THR A 88 4.50 -0.72 5.28
CA THR A 88 5.63 -0.58 4.34
C THR A 88 5.35 0.45 3.26
N ASN A 89 4.21 0.35 2.57
CA ASN A 89 3.97 1.09 1.32
C ASN A 89 3.16 2.37 1.50
N ILE A 90 2.44 2.51 2.62
CA ILE A 90 1.60 3.68 2.90
C ILE A 90 2.19 4.52 4.03
N LEU A 91 2.71 3.90 5.09
CA LEU A 91 3.18 4.63 6.28
C LEU A 91 4.71 4.78 6.37
N GLY A 92 5.48 4.05 5.55
CA GLY A 92 6.94 4.12 5.54
C GLY A 92 7.61 3.63 6.83
N THR A 93 6.92 2.76 7.58
CA THR A 93 7.39 2.19 8.84
C THR A 93 7.30 0.66 8.79
N PRO A 94 8.11 0.00 7.93
CA PRO A 94 8.03 -1.45 7.75
C PRO A 94 8.23 -2.17 9.09
N PRO A 95 7.44 -3.23 9.38
CA PRO A 95 7.65 -4.02 10.59
C PRO A 95 8.99 -4.76 10.52
N PRO A 96 9.57 -5.16 11.67
CA PRO A 96 10.79 -5.97 11.68
C PRO A 96 10.58 -7.30 10.93
N PRO A 97 11.66 -7.90 10.40
CA PRO A 97 11.55 -9.20 9.76
C PRO A 97 10.99 -10.24 10.74
N PRO A 98 10.19 -11.21 10.26
CA PRO A 98 9.65 -12.26 11.11
C PRO A 98 10.80 -13.08 11.72
N PRO A 99 10.63 -13.63 12.94
CA PRO A 99 11.62 -14.51 13.53
C PRO A 99 11.76 -15.80 12.68
N PRO A 100 12.92 -16.49 12.74
CA PRO A 100 13.06 -17.81 12.14
C PRO A 100 12.00 -18.78 12.69
N ASN A 101 11.45 -19.65 11.84
CA ASN A 101 10.48 -20.70 12.20
C ASN A 101 9.14 -20.19 12.78
N VAL A 102 8.49 -19.21 12.13
CA VAL A 102 7.10 -18.86 12.46
C VAL A 102 6.20 -20.08 12.19
N PRO A 103 5.46 -20.59 13.19
CA PRO A 103 4.54 -21.70 12.96
C PRO A 103 3.41 -21.25 12.02
N PRO A 104 2.89 -22.15 11.16
CA PRO A 104 1.72 -21.82 10.36
C PRO A 104 0.53 -21.51 11.29
N LEU A 105 -0.39 -20.67 10.82
CA LEU A 105 -1.68 -20.49 11.49
C LEU A 105 -2.40 -21.85 11.44
N ASN A 106 -2.61 -22.47 12.61
CA ASN A 106 -3.16 -23.82 12.73
C ASN A 106 -4.40 -24.01 11.83
N GLU A 107 -4.46 -25.17 11.17
CA GLU A 107 -5.69 -25.66 10.56
C GLU A 107 -6.64 -26.13 11.67
N LEU A 108 -7.91 -25.80 11.50
CA LEU A 108 -8.90 -25.77 12.56
C LEU A 108 -9.06 -27.14 13.24
N SER A 109 -9.00 -27.14 14.57
CA SER A 109 -9.38 -28.28 15.43
C SER A 109 -10.91 -28.42 15.49
N GLY A 110 -11.56 -28.68 14.35
CA GLY A 110 -12.99 -28.99 14.26
C GLY A 110 -13.98 -27.86 14.56
N LYS A 111 -13.52 -26.64 14.88
CA LYS A 111 -14.36 -25.44 15.07
C LYS A 111 -14.16 -24.46 13.93
N VAL A 112 -15.23 -23.90 13.38
CA VAL A 112 -15.15 -22.78 12.43
C VAL A 112 -14.93 -21.50 13.24
N LEU A 113 -13.70 -20.99 13.21
CA LEU A 113 -13.32 -19.73 13.87
C LEU A 113 -13.23 -18.60 12.85
N THR A 114 -13.57 -17.39 13.28
CA THR A 114 -13.26 -16.17 12.54
C THR A 114 -11.75 -15.97 12.44
N MET A 115 -11.30 -15.22 11.44
CA MET A 115 -9.90 -14.82 11.30
C MET A 115 -9.40 -14.06 12.52
N ARG A 116 -10.25 -13.22 13.14
CA ARG A 116 -9.92 -12.55 14.41
C ARG A 116 -9.60 -13.56 15.50
N GLU A 117 -10.48 -14.54 15.73
CA GLU A 117 -10.27 -15.58 16.76
C GLU A 117 -9.01 -16.40 16.50
N ARG A 118 -8.75 -16.77 15.23
CA ARG A 118 -7.51 -17.48 14.85
C ARG A 118 -6.27 -16.65 15.16
N MET A 119 -6.31 -15.34 14.91
CA MET A 119 -5.20 -14.43 15.22
C MET A 119 -5.02 -14.25 16.74
N LEU A 120 -6.11 -14.22 17.51
CA LEU A 120 -6.07 -14.18 18.97
C LEU A 120 -5.40 -15.43 19.56
N GLU A 121 -5.72 -16.61 19.03
CA GLU A 121 -5.08 -17.86 19.44
C GLU A 121 -3.59 -17.87 19.08
N HIS A 122 -3.24 -17.50 17.84
CA HIS A 122 -1.85 -17.47 17.37
C HIS A 122 -0.97 -16.51 18.17
N ARG A 123 -1.52 -15.35 18.57
CA ARG A 123 -0.79 -14.32 19.32
C ARG A 123 -0.80 -14.54 20.84
N ALA A 124 -1.32 -15.66 21.33
CA ALA A 124 -1.26 -15.99 22.76
C ALA A 124 0.20 -16.07 23.27
N ASN A 125 1.16 -16.33 22.36
CA ASN A 125 2.58 -16.19 22.64
C ASN A 125 3.01 -14.71 22.70
N THR A 126 3.59 -14.29 23.82
CA THR A 126 4.03 -12.91 24.07
C THR A 126 5.06 -12.39 23.06
N VAL A 127 5.89 -13.27 22.50
CA VAL A 127 6.88 -12.92 21.48
C VAL A 127 6.19 -12.51 20.17
N CYS A 128 5.17 -13.27 19.76
CA CYS A 128 4.39 -12.98 18.56
C CYS A 128 3.59 -11.68 18.73
N ALA A 129 2.97 -11.47 19.91
CA ALA A 129 2.16 -10.29 20.19
C ALA A 129 2.92 -8.96 20.01
N ASN A 130 4.24 -8.93 20.30
CA ASN A 130 5.05 -7.71 20.21
C ASN A 130 5.18 -7.13 18.81
N CYS A 131 5.27 -7.99 17.78
CA CYS A 131 5.30 -7.55 16.39
C CYS A 131 3.88 -7.40 15.83
N HIS A 132 2.97 -8.29 16.21
CA HIS A 132 1.58 -8.29 15.74
C HIS A 132 0.80 -7.05 16.16
N ARG A 133 1.09 -6.45 17.32
CA ARG A 133 0.46 -5.18 17.75
C ARG A 133 0.61 -4.03 16.75
N LEU A 134 1.59 -4.10 15.84
CA LEU A 134 1.81 -3.10 14.79
C LEU A 134 0.95 -3.39 13.54
N MET A 135 0.81 -4.66 13.16
CA MET A 135 0.20 -5.09 11.89
C MET A 135 -1.27 -5.47 12.05
N ASP A 136 -1.59 -6.28 13.06
CA ASP A 136 -2.91 -6.90 13.21
C ASP A 136 -4.03 -5.86 13.31
N PRO A 137 -3.92 -4.77 14.10
CA PRO A 137 -4.99 -3.77 14.15
C PRO A 137 -5.32 -3.17 12.77
N ILE A 138 -4.29 -2.93 11.95
CA ILE A 138 -4.45 -2.43 10.59
C ILE A 138 -5.09 -3.50 9.70
N GLY A 139 -4.56 -4.72 9.73
CA GLY A 139 -5.06 -5.83 8.93
C GLY A 139 -6.50 -6.23 9.24
N LEU A 140 -6.85 -6.32 10.53
CA LEU A 140 -8.18 -6.68 11.01
C LEU A 140 -9.21 -5.61 10.71
N SER A 141 -8.82 -4.33 10.67
CA SER A 141 -9.71 -3.27 10.17
C SER A 141 -10.09 -3.43 8.69
N LEU A 142 -9.37 -4.26 7.92
CA LEU A 142 -9.68 -4.59 6.53
C LEU A 142 -10.42 -5.93 6.40
N GLU A 143 -10.79 -6.59 7.49
CA GLU A 143 -11.30 -7.97 7.45
C GLU A 143 -12.71 -8.10 6.84
N ASN A 144 -13.42 -6.97 6.71
CA ASN A 144 -14.62 -6.87 5.89
C ASN A 144 -14.37 -7.14 4.40
N PHE A 145 -13.12 -7.26 3.96
CA PHE A 145 -12.78 -7.74 2.62
C PHE A 145 -12.29 -9.18 2.67
N ASP A 146 -12.89 -10.06 1.87
CA ASP A 146 -12.42 -11.44 1.69
C ASP A 146 -11.07 -11.51 0.95
N ALA A 147 -10.56 -12.72 0.74
CA ALA A 147 -9.25 -12.95 0.11
C ALA A 147 -9.13 -12.37 -1.31
N ILE A 148 -10.25 -12.20 -2.02
CA ILE A 148 -10.30 -11.63 -3.37
C ILE A 148 -10.86 -10.20 -3.37
N GLY A 149 -10.95 -9.58 -2.20
CA GLY A 149 -11.37 -8.20 -2.02
C GLY A 149 -12.86 -7.95 -2.20
N ARG A 150 -13.75 -8.94 -2.05
CA ARG A 150 -15.21 -8.71 -1.96
C ARG A 150 -15.57 -8.28 -0.54
N TYR A 151 -16.55 -7.39 -0.43
CA TYR A 151 -17.02 -6.94 0.86
C TYR A 151 -17.93 -8.00 1.50
N ARG A 152 -17.77 -8.20 2.81
CA ARG A 152 -18.49 -9.17 3.62
C ARG A 152 -18.74 -8.63 5.03
N THR A 153 -19.83 -9.09 5.64
CA THR A 153 -20.24 -8.73 7.00
C THR A 153 -20.07 -9.88 8.00
N THR A 154 -19.84 -11.10 7.50
CA THR A 154 -19.68 -12.30 8.32
C THR A 154 -18.42 -13.08 7.93
N ASP A 155 -17.82 -13.74 8.91
CA ASP A 155 -16.71 -14.67 8.78
C ASP A 155 -16.94 -15.88 9.66
N GLY A 156 -16.67 -17.09 9.17
CA GLY A 156 -16.87 -18.31 9.97
C GLY A 156 -18.27 -18.49 10.58
N GLY A 157 -19.30 -17.87 10.02
CA GLY A 157 -20.68 -17.88 10.56
C GLY A 157 -20.98 -16.83 11.64
N ALA A 158 -20.00 -15.99 12.01
CA ALA A 158 -20.16 -14.90 12.96
C ALA A 158 -20.03 -13.51 12.28
N PRO A 159 -20.61 -12.45 12.84
CA PRO A 159 -20.36 -11.08 12.39
C PRO A 159 -18.88 -10.71 12.47
N ILE A 160 -18.38 -9.96 11.49
CA ILE A 160 -17.01 -9.44 11.50
C ILE A 160 -16.91 -8.29 12.50
N ASP A 161 -16.02 -8.44 13.48
CA ASP A 161 -15.58 -7.35 14.33
C ASP A 161 -14.32 -6.70 13.74
N ALA A 162 -14.45 -5.49 13.20
CA ALA A 162 -13.35 -4.72 12.62
C ALA A 162 -12.75 -3.69 13.58
N HIS A 163 -13.19 -3.66 14.85
CA HIS A 163 -12.68 -2.73 15.85
C HIS A 163 -11.28 -3.11 16.30
N ASP A 164 -10.39 -2.13 16.39
CA ASP A 164 -9.07 -2.31 17.01
C ASP A 164 -8.46 -0.98 17.42
N THR A 165 -7.31 -1.02 18.10
CA THR A 165 -6.53 0.15 18.48
C THR A 165 -5.13 0.04 17.88
N LEU A 166 -4.78 1.03 17.06
CA LEU A 166 -3.45 1.12 16.46
C LEU A 166 -2.39 1.37 17.54
N TYR A 167 -1.12 1.12 17.20
CA TYR A 167 0.00 1.32 18.12
C TYR A 167 0.12 2.75 18.69
N ASN A 168 -0.33 3.76 17.95
CA ASN A 168 -0.37 5.16 18.38
C ASN A 168 -1.60 5.52 19.22
N GLY A 169 -2.45 4.54 19.57
CA GLY A 169 -3.68 4.73 20.35
C GLY A 169 -4.92 5.13 19.53
N ALA A 170 -4.80 5.33 18.22
CA ALA A 170 -5.95 5.64 17.37
C ALA A 170 -6.89 4.43 17.27
N LYS A 171 -8.19 4.67 17.47
CA LYS A 171 -9.23 3.64 17.30
C LYS A 171 -9.60 3.51 15.83
N VAL A 172 -9.71 2.27 15.38
CA VAL A 172 -10.21 1.93 14.04
C VAL A 172 -11.36 0.95 14.18
N ASP A 173 -12.29 1.04 13.25
CA ASP A 173 -13.44 0.18 13.04
C ASP A 173 -13.69 0.13 11.52
N GLY A 174 -13.04 -0.82 10.87
CA GLY A 174 -13.21 -1.02 9.43
C GLY A 174 -12.33 -0.15 8.51
N PRO A 175 -12.47 -0.35 7.18
CA PRO A 175 -11.59 0.25 6.17
C PRO A 175 -11.73 1.78 6.07
N VAL A 176 -12.93 2.30 6.34
CA VAL A 176 -13.22 3.74 6.26
C VAL A 176 -12.48 4.51 7.35
N SER A 177 -12.58 4.04 8.61
CA SER A 177 -11.90 4.67 9.73
C SER A 177 -10.38 4.52 9.63
N LEU A 178 -9.86 3.36 9.20
CA LEU A 178 -8.42 3.20 8.92
C LEU A 178 -7.93 4.24 7.91
N ARG A 179 -8.63 4.38 6.77
CA ARG A 179 -8.28 5.41 5.77
C ARG A 179 -8.29 6.80 6.39
N ASN A 180 -9.29 7.13 7.19
CA ASN A 180 -9.41 8.46 7.81
C ASN A 180 -8.25 8.73 8.81
N VAL A 181 -7.81 7.71 9.56
CA VAL A 181 -6.63 7.83 10.45
C VAL A 181 -5.34 8.06 9.65
N ILE A 182 -5.18 7.41 8.50
CA ILE A 182 -4.03 7.65 7.61
C ILE A 182 -4.10 9.07 7.04
N LEU A 183 -5.27 9.50 6.58
CA LEU A 183 -5.49 10.83 6.02
C LEU A 183 -5.36 11.96 7.04
N SER A 184 -5.47 11.68 8.34
CA SER A 184 -5.22 12.69 9.38
C SER A 184 -3.72 13.01 9.55
N HIS A 185 -2.83 12.22 8.96
CA HIS A 185 -1.38 12.43 8.91
C HIS A 185 -0.88 12.35 7.45
N PRO A 186 -1.35 13.24 6.57
CA PRO A 186 -1.14 13.14 5.12
C PRO A 186 0.34 13.26 4.73
N ASP A 187 1.12 13.97 5.54
CA ASP A 187 2.56 14.14 5.35
C ASP A 187 3.31 12.81 5.45
N GLN A 188 2.85 11.86 6.27
CA GLN A 188 3.47 10.55 6.40
C GLN A 188 3.37 9.77 5.08
N PHE A 189 2.18 9.68 4.51
CA PHE A 189 1.97 9.01 3.22
C PHE A 189 2.74 9.69 2.08
N VAL A 190 2.68 11.02 2.02
CA VAL A 190 3.38 11.77 0.96
C VAL A 190 4.89 11.65 1.13
N ARG A 191 5.40 11.60 2.36
CA ARG A 191 6.82 11.33 2.63
C ARG A 191 7.22 9.95 2.11
N THR A 192 6.46 8.90 2.43
CA THR A 192 6.73 7.54 1.91
C THR A 192 6.75 7.52 0.39
N MET A 193 5.77 8.16 -0.26
CA MET A 193 5.75 8.28 -1.72
C MET A 193 6.96 9.06 -2.25
N THR A 194 7.36 10.14 -1.58
CA THR A 194 8.52 10.95 -1.97
C THR A 194 9.81 10.15 -1.87
N GLU A 195 9.97 9.35 -0.81
CA GLU A 195 11.11 8.44 -0.64
C GLU A 195 11.15 7.43 -1.81
N MET A 196 10.04 6.77 -2.13
CA MET A 196 9.96 5.82 -3.25
C MET A 196 10.26 6.47 -4.61
N LEU A 197 9.71 7.65 -4.88
CA LEU A 197 9.96 8.39 -6.12
C LEU A 197 11.42 8.84 -6.22
N LEU A 198 12.03 9.27 -5.12
CA LEU A 198 13.43 9.68 -5.10
C LEU A 198 14.36 8.47 -5.27
N THR A 199 14.10 7.34 -4.59
CA THR A 199 14.81 6.07 -4.82
C THR A 199 14.77 5.67 -6.29
N TYR A 200 13.59 5.73 -6.91
CA TYR A 200 13.43 5.43 -8.34
C TYR A 200 14.24 6.41 -9.22
N ALA A 201 14.15 7.72 -8.93
CA ALA A 201 14.84 8.76 -9.71
C ALA A 201 16.37 8.66 -9.62
N LEU A 202 16.90 8.26 -8.46
CA LEU A 202 18.34 8.10 -8.24
C LEU A 202 18.87 6.72 -8.67
N GLY A 203 18.02 5.69 -8.65
CA GLY A 203 18.42 4.30 -8.91
C GLY A 203 19.19 3.67 -7.75
N GLN A 204 19.07 4.21 -6.54
CA GLN A 204 19.71 3.71 -5.33
C GLN A 204 18.82 3.91 -4.09
N GLY A 205 19.09 3.15 -3.03
CA GLY A 205 18.47 3.36 -1.73
C GLY A 205 18.80 4.75 -1.17
N LEU A 206 17.88 5.28 -0.35
CA LEU A 206 18.11 6.54 0.35
C LEU A 206 18.80 6.27 1.68
N GLU A 207 19.66 7.21 2.05
CA GLU A 207 20.38 7.19 3.32
C GLU A 207 19.87 8.30 4.24
N THR A 208 20.34 8.29 5.48
CA THR A 208 19.97 9.30 6.48
C THR A 208 20.23 10.75 6.04
N TYR A 209 21.25 10.97 5.20
CA TYR A 209 21.60 12.28 4.67
C TYR A 209 20.66 12.78 3.55
N ASP A 210 19.86 11.91 2.94
CA ASP A 210 18.84 12.30 1.93
C ASP A 210 17.55 12.81 2.59
N MET A 211 17.33 12.46 3.86
CA MET A 211 16.10 12.75 4.58
C MET A 211 15.76 14.25 4.73
N PRO A 212 16.73 15.19 4.86
CA PRO A 212 16.44 16.62 4.78
C PRO A 212 15.81 17.04 3.44
N VAL A 213 16.25 16.45 2.31
CA VAL A 213 15.70 16.72 0.97
C VAL A 213 14.28 16.19 0.86
N VAL A 214 14.03 14.97 1.34
CA VAL A 214 12.67 14.41 1.39
C VAL A 214 11.74 15.33 2.19
N ARG A 215 12.16 15.75 3.39
CA ARG A 215 11.35 16.64 4.25
C ARG A 215 11.08 18.01 3.61
N SER A 216 12.06 18.59 2.91
CA SER A 216 11.86 19.88 2.23
C SER A 216 10.85 19.74 1.08
N ILE A 217 10.96 18.68 0.26
CA ILE A 217 10.02 18.41 -0.83
C ILE A 217 8.60 18.24 -0.30
N VAL A 218 8.40 17.42 0.73
CA VAL A 218 7.08 17.18 1.34
C VAL A 218 6.48 18.47 1.90
N ARG A 219 7.28 19.27 2.61
CA ARG A 219 6.85 20.55 3.18
C ARG A 219 6.44 21.53 2.07
N ASP A 220 7.23 21.65 1.02
CA ASP A 220 6.96 22.58 -0.08
C ASP A 220 5.76 22.12 -0.92
N ALA A 221 5.55 20.80 -1.05
CA ALA A 221 4.38 20.21 -1.69
C ALA A 221 3.08 20.38 -0.89
N ALA A 222 3.15 20.46 0.45
CA ALA A 222 1.98 20.69 1.30
C ALA A 222 1.28 22.02 0.94
N GLY A 223 2.04 23.08 0.67
CA GLY A 223 1.51 24.37 0.20
C GLY A 223 0.86 24.32 -1.20
N LYS A 224 0.98 23.19 -1.90
CA LYS A 224 0.38 22.92 -3.22
C LYS A 224 -0.60 21.76 -3.18
N ASN A 225 -1.15 21.45 -1.99
CA ASN A 225 -2.09 20.34 -1.78
C ASN A 225 -1.54 18.97 -2.23
N TYR A 226 -0.22 18.77 -2.09
CA TYR A 226 0.46 17.52 -2.46
C TYR A 226 0.21 17.08 -3.90
N LYS A 227 0.04 18.02 -4.83
CA LYS A 227 -0.06 17.73 -6.26
C LYS A 227 1.09 16.86 -6.74
N PHE A 228 0.82 15.87 -7.57
CA PHE A 228 1.86 14.94 -8.04
C PHE A 228 3.04 15.68 -8.70
N SER A 229 2.78 16.69 -9.54
CA SER A 229 3.83 17.50 -10.15
C SER A 229 4.71 18.23 -9.13
N SER A 230 4.16 18.62 -7.98
CA SER A 230 4.94 19.32 -6.95
C SER A 230 6.01 18.42 -6.32
N LEU A 231 5.72 17.12 -6.15
CA LEU A 231 6.66 16.12 -5.67
C LEU A 231 7.75 15.87 -6.72
N VAL A 232 7.36 15.65 -7.97
CA VAL A 232 8.29 15.42 -9.09
C VAL A 232 9.22 16.62 -9.29
N LEU A 233 8.68 17.84 -9.31
CA LEU A 233 9.50 19.05 -9.44
C LEU A 233 10.42 19.27 -8.24
N GLY A 234 9.97 18.91 -7.03
CA GLY A 234 10.82 18.94 -5.84
C GLY A 234 12.01 17.99 -5.97
N ILE A 235 11.78 16.76 -6.45
CA ILE A 235 12.82 15.78 -6.72
C ILE A 235 13.77 16.28 -7.81
N VAL A 236 13.23 16.68 -8.97
CA VAL A 236 14.05 17.13 -10.10
C VAL A 236 14.91 18.33 -9.74
N LYS A 237 14.44 19.25 -8.90
CA LYS A 237 15.21 20.43 -8.45
C LYS A 237 16.16 20.15 -7.28
N SER A 238 16.15 18.94 -6.72
CA SER A 238 16.97 18.60 -5.57
C SER A 238 18.44 18.38 -5.95
N ALA A 239 19.35 18.67 -5.01
CA ALA A 239 20.78 18.45 -5.20
C ALA A 239 21.13 16.97 -5.52
N PRO A 240 20.56 15.95 -4.83
CA PRO A 240 20.82 14.55 -5.17
C PRO A 240 20.49 14.19 -6.62
N PHE A 241 19.43 14.79 -7.19
CA PHE A 241 19.05 14.55 -8.58
C PHE A 241 19.93 15.31 -9.57
N GLN A 242 20.16 16.61 -9.34
CA GLN A 242 20.90 17.49 -10.25
C GLN A 242 22.41 17.20 -10.30
N MET A 243 23.00 16.79 -9.18
CA MET A 243 24.44 16.54 -9.06
C MET A 243 24.82 15.08 -9.29
N ARG A 244 23.89 14.26 -9.81
CA ARG A 244 24.16 12.86 -10.14
C ARG A 244 25.16 12.78 -11.29
N ALA A 245 26.43 12.52 -10.96
CA ALA A 245 27.45 12.26 -11.96
C ALA A 245 27.15 10.91 -12.65
N LYS A 246 27.07 10.93 -13.99
CA LYS A 246 27.08 9.69 -14.78
C LYS A 246 28.45 9.03 -14.55
N LYS A 247 28.49 7.82 -13.98
CA LYS A 247 29.69 7.00 -14.04
C LYS A 247 29.98 6.75 -15.52
N PHE A 248 31.08 7.29 -16.04
CA PHE A 248 31.59 6.87 -17.34
C PHE A 248 32.04 5.42 -17.17
N GLU A 249 31.38 4.49 -17.85
CA GLU A 249 31.96 3.16 -18.06
C GLU A 249 33.16 3.35 -18.99
N GLU A 250 34.36 3.03 -18.49
CA GLU A 250 35.52 2.88 -19.36
C GLU A 250 35.21 1.75 -20.36
N VAL A 251 35.04 2.12 -21.63
CA VAL A 251 35.02 1.15 -22.71
C VAL A 251 36.39 0.47 -22.70
N GLN A 252 36.46 -0.78 -22.26
CA GLN A 252 37.64 -1.61 -22.47
C GLN A 252 37.84 -1.79 -23.97
N THR A 253 38.67 -0.94 -24.58
CA THR A 253 39.27 -1.22 -25.88
C THR A 253 40.32 -2.30 -25.70
N SER A 254 39.90 -3.56 -25.62
CA SER A 254 40.79 -4.70 -25.83
C SER A 254 40.73 -5.11 -27.30
N ALA A 255 41.88 -5.11 -27.96
CA ALA A 255 42.23 -5.77 -29.23
C ALA A 255 42.61 -4.85 -30.39
N ILE A 256 43.78 -4.20 -30.31
CA ILE A 256 44.72 -4.09 -31.44
C ILE A 256 46.13 -4.16 -30.84
N ASP A 257 46.67 -5.37 -30.65
CA ASP A 257 48.11 -5.62 -30.51
C ASP A 257 48.37 -7.13 -30.64
N LYS A 258 48.18 -7.63 -31.87
CA LYS A 258 48.72 -8.93 -32.33
C LYS A 258 49.01 -8.88 -33.83
N ILE A 259 49.91 -7.99 -34.24
CA ILE A 259 50.70 -8.18 -35.47
C ILE A 259 52.09 -7.61 -35.17
N GLU A 260 52.98 -8.45 -34.66
CA GLU A 260 54.44 -8.43 -34.90
C GLU A 260 55.12 -9.46 -33.99
N LYS A 261 55.24 -10.70 -34.51
CA LYS A 261 56.43 -11.55 -34.46
C LYS A 261 56.11 -12.93 -35.03
#